data_AF-A0A015KW71-F1
#
_entry.id   AF-A0A015KW71-F1
#
_cell.length_a   1.000
_cell.length_b   1.000
_cell.length_c   1.000
_cell.angle_alpha   90.00
_cell.angle_beta   90.00
_cell.angle_gamma   90.00
#
_symmetry.space_group_name_H-M   'P 1'
#
loop_
_entity.id
_entity.type
_entity.pdbx_description
1 polymer ?
#
loop_
_entity_poly.entity_id
_entity_poly.type
_entity_poly.pdbx_seq_one_letter_code
_entity_poly.pdbx_strand_id
1 'polypeptide(L)' 'MGSNGDCYNSSKAVKYCLPFGDGTIITVHLDMNKRTCAFTINGTKYPEVSAWNNLPSKLYPVGSLNYPGRFRIQLHQKN' A
#
# COMPACT_ATOMS: atom_id res chain seq x y z
N MET A 1 0.60 -1.46 -4.21
CA MET A 1 0.53 -2.86 -3.76
C MET A 1 -0.59 -3.54 -4.54
N GLY A 2 -0.35 -4.75 -5.03
CA GLY A 2 -1.38 -5.55 -5.71
C GLY A 2 -1.96 -6.64 -4.80
N SER A 3 -3.10 -7.23 -5.20
CA SER A 3 -3.77 -8.33 -4.48
C SER A 3 -2.94 -9.61 -4.34
N ASN A 4 -1.91 -9.78 -5.16
CA ASN A 4 -0.93 -10.86 -5.01
C ASN A 4 0.02 -10.65 -3.81
N GLY A 5 -0.05 -9.52 -3.11
CA GLY A 5 0.80 -9.21 -1.96
C GLY A 5 2.16 -8.62 -2.35
N ASP A 6 2.28 -8.09 -3.57
CA ASP A 6 3.53 -7.53 -4.10
C ASP A 6 3.49 -5.99 -4.14
N CYS A 7 4.63 -5.38 -3.84
CA CYS A 7 4.89 -3.97 -4.06
C CYS A 7 5.64 -3.78 -5.39
N TYR A 8 5.06 -3.00 -6.30
CA TYR A 8 5.62 -2.74 -7.62
C TYR A 8 6.19 -1.33 -7.70
N ASN A 9 7.43 -1.20 -8.19
CA ASN A 9 8.06 0.07 -8.53
C ASN A 9 9.06 -0.11 -9.68
N SER A 10 9.03 0.75 -10.70
CA SER A 10 9.94 0.71 -11.87
C SER A 10 10.14 -0.69 -12.46
N SER A 11 9.03 -1.39 -12.74
CA SER A 11 9.00 -2.77 -13.28
C SER A 11 9.59 -3.84 -12.36
N LYS A 12 9.89 -3.53 -11.09
CA LYS A 12 10.33 -4.49 -10.08
C LYS A 12 9.20 -4.79 -9.11
N ALA A 13 8.90 -6.08 -8.96
CA ALA A 13 7.99 -6.59 -7.95
C ALA A 13 8.78 -7.07 -6.74
N VAL A 14 8.36 -6.71 -5.54
CA VAL A 14 8.91 -7.25 -4.29
C VAL A 14 7.77 -7.86 -3.50
N LYS A 15 7.94 -9.14 -3.11
CA LYS A 15 6.99 -9.82 -2.23
C LYS A 15 6.99 -9.12 -0.88
N TYR A 16 5.82 -8.69 -0.43
CA TYR A 16 5.69 -7.89 0.77
C TYR A 16 4.75 -8.52 1.80
N CYS A 17 3.64 -9.06 1.35
CA CYS A 17 2.67 -9.75 2.20
C CYS A 17 2.06 -10.97 1.48
N LEU A 18 1.21 -11.69 2.20
CA LEU A 18 0.41 -12.76 1.60
C LEU A 18 -0.63 -12.16 0.64
N PRO A 19 -1.04 -12.89 -0.40
CA PRO A 19 -2.15 -12.50 -1.25
C PRO A 19 -3.43 -12.26 -0.44
N PHE A 20 -4.27 -11.36 -0.92
CA PHE A 20 -5.53 -10.97 -0.29
C PHE A 20 -6.63 -10.75 -1.33
N GLY A 21 -7.88 -10.75 -0.89
CA GLY A 21 -9.05 -10.66 -1.76
C GLY A 21 -10.18 -9.84 -1.16
N ASP A 22 -11.42 -10.22 -1.47
CA ASP A 22 -12.62 -9.48 -1.11
C ASP A 22 -12.71 -9.20 0.40
N GLY A 23 -13.24 -8.01 0.73
CA GLY A 23 -13.39 -7.56 2.12
C GLY A 23 -12.09 -7.13 2.81
N THR A 24 -10.93 -7.24 2.15
CA THR A 24 -9.65 -6.82 2.72
C THR A 24 -9.60 -5.31 2.95
N ILE A 25 -9.21 -4.92 4.17
CA ILE A 25 -8.97 -3.52 4.53
C ILE A 25 -7.47 -3.25 4.46
N ILE A 26 -7.09 -2.29 3.63
CA ILE A 26 -5.71 -1.84 3.46
C ILE A 26 -5.59 -0.42 3.99
N THR A 27 -4.73 -0.22 4.97
CA THR A 27 -4.31 1.12 5.42
C THR A 27 -2.91 1.41 4.91
N VAL A 28 -2.73 2.57 4.29
CA VAL A 28 -1.43 3.05 3.80
C VAL A 28 -0.84 3.99 4.84
N HIS A 29 0.38 3.69 5.28
CA HIS A 29 1.17 4.51 6.20
C HIS A 29 2.28 5.18 5.41
N LEU A 30 2.20 6.51 5.27
CA LEU A 30 3.20 7.30 4.56
C LEU A 30 3.94 8.19 5.56
N ASP A 31 5.25 8.01 5.67
CA ASP A 31 6.13 8.90 6.45
C ASP A 31 6.98 9.73 5.48
N MET A 32 6.61 11.01 5.33
CA MET A 32 7.30 11.93 4.42
C MET A 32 8.60 12.50 5.00
N ASN A 33 8.81 12.39 6.32
CA ASN A 33 10.08 12.79 6.93
C ASN A 33 11.16 11.75 6.62
N LYS A 34 10.82 10.47 6.75
CA LYS A 34 11.69 9.34 6.41
C LYS A 34 11.65 8.96 4.93
N ARG A 35 10.63 9.42 4.20
CA ARG A 35 10.36 9.06 2.80
C ARG A 35 10.14 7.56 2.62
N THR A 36 9.40 6.95 3.55
CA THR A 36 9.08 5.52 3.58
C THR A 36 7.58 5.27 3.50
N CYS A 37 7.21 4.04 3.15
CA CYS A 37 5.82 3.59 3.08
C CYS A 37 5.68 2.20 3.73
N ALA A 38 4.59 1.99 4.45
CA ALA A 38 4.21 0.71 5.03
C ALA A 38 2.71 0.48 4.86
N PHE A 39 2.27 -0.77 5.00
CA PHE A 39 0.86 -1.13 4.88
C PHE A 39 0.37 -1.89 6.11
N THR A 40 -0.89 -1.70 6.45
CA THR A 40 -1.63 -2.56 7.36
C THR A 40 -2.69 -3.30 6.58
N ILE A 41 -2.71 -4.62 6.70
CA ILE A 41 -3.67 -5.50 6.02
C ILE A 41 -4.51 -6.18 7.09
N ASN A 42 -5.82 -5.92 7.10
CA ASN A 42 -6.75 -6.45 8.10
C ASN A 42 -6.27 -6.28 9.56
N GLY A 43 -5.70 -5.11 9.88
CA GLY A 43 -5.20 -4.80 11.23
C GLY A 43 -3.75 -5.23 11.50
N THR A 44 -3.16 -6.10 10.67
CA THR A 44 -1.75 -6.48 10.80
C THR A 44 -0.85 -5.49 10.09
N LYS A 45 -0.03 -4.75 10.85
CA LYS A 45 0.94 -3.81 10.30
C LYS A 45 2.21 -4.54 9.85
N TYR A 46 2.57 -4.35 8.58
CA TYR A 46 3.80 -4.87 8.00
C TYR A 46 4.95 -3.85 8.14
N PRO A 47 6.22 -4.29 8.09
CA PRO A 47 7.39 -3.40 8.08
C PRO A 47 7.37 -2.42 6.91
N GLU A 48 8.20 -1.38 6.95
CA GLU A 48 8.38 -0.49 5.79
C GLU A 48 8.81 -1.28 4.55
N VAL A 49 8.33 -0.88 3.37
CA VAL A 49 8.75 -1.48 2.10
C VAL A 49 10.22 -1.13 1.90
N SER A 50 11.11 -2.10 2.13
CA SER A 50 12.57 -1.91 2.10
C SER A 50 13.09 -1.29 0.81
N ALA A 51 12.45 -1.59 -0.32
CA ALA A 51 12.82 -1.04 -1.63
C ALA A 51 12.40 0.44 -1.84
N TRP A 52 11.59 1.03 -0.94
CA TRP A 52 11.01 2.37 -1.09
C TRP A 52 11.54 3.31 0.00
N ASN A 53 12.85 3.59 -0.03
CA ASN A 53 13.57 4.40 0.96
C ASN A 53 13.96 5.81 0.45
N ASN A 54 13.50 6.20 -0.74
CA ASN A 54 13.75 7.52 -1.33
C ASN A 54 12.53 7.98 -2.13
N LEU A 55 11.37 7.99 -1.48
CA LEU A 55 10.14 8.50 -2.10
C LEU A 55 10.29 9.98 -2.49
N PRO A 56 9.63 10.44 -3.57
CA PRO A 56 9.66 11.84 -3.99
C PRO A 56 9.03 12.75 -2.92
N SER A 57 9.34 14.05 -2.97
CA SER A 57 8.85 15.04 -1.99
C SER A 57 7.34 15.27 -2.02
N LYS A 58 6.67 14.86 -3.10
CA LYS A 58 5.22 14.94 -3.26
C LYS A 58 4.67 13.63 -3.80
N LEU A 59 3.59 13.15 -3.19
CA LEU A 59 2.89 11.94 -3.58
C LEU A 59 1.39 12.20 -3.65
N TYR A 60 0.71 11.43 -4.48
CA TYR A 60 -0.75 11.43 -4.59
C TYR A 60 -1.26 10.01 -4.35
N PRO A 61 -2.35 9.84 -3.59
CA PRO A 61 -2.97 8.53 -3.44
C PRO A 61 -3.60 8.11 -4.77
N VAL A 62 -3.30 6.89 -5.21
CA VAL A 62 -3.86 6.30 -6.43
C VAL A 62 -4.34 4.90 -6.12
N GLY A 63 -5.54 4.56 -6.60
CA GLY A 63 -6.07 3.21 -6.61
C GLY A 63 -6.46 2.83 -8.04
N SER A 64 -5.99 1.68 -8.50
CA SER A 64 -6.40 1.08 -9.78
C SER A 64 -7.13 -0.23 -9.51
N LEU A 65 -8.07 -0.55 -10.40
CA LEU A 65 -8.84 -1.79 -10.36
C LEU A 65 -8.87 -2.41 -11.75
N ASN A 66 -8.83 -3.73 -11.79
CA ASN A 66 -9.21 -4.48 -12.97
C ASN A 66 -10.68 -4.83 -12.86
N TYR A 67 -11.42 -4.78 -13.97
CA TYR A 67 -12.81 -5.23 -14.01
C TYR A 67 -12.90 -6.70 -13.55
N PRO A 68 -13.87 -7.08 -12.69
CA PRO A 68 -14.99 -6.30 -12.14
C PRO A 68 -14.75 -5.71 -10.74
N GLY A 69 -13.49 -5.51 -10.34
CA GLY A 69 -13.09 -5.12 -8.99
C GLY A 69 -13.70 -3.81 -8.50
N ARG A 70 -13.93 -3.73 -7.19
CA ARG A 70 -14.51 -2.56 -6.51
C ARG A 70 -13.76 -2.31 -5.21
N PHE A 71 -13.51 -1.06 -4.89
CA PHE A 71 -13.01 -0.66 -3.58
C PHE A 71 -13.66 0.65 -3.14
N ARG A 72 -13.62 0.91 -1.83
CA ARG A 72 -14.06 2.16 -1.22
C ARG A 72 -12.87 2.82 -0.55
N ILE A 73 -12.57 4.05 -0.93
CA ILE A 73 -11.57 4.86 -0.22
C ILE A 73 -12.24 5.43 1.02
N GLN A 74 -11.61 5.22 2.17
CA GLN A 74 -12.04 5.80 3.44
C GLN A 74 -10.98 6.78 3.91
N LEU A 75 -11.41 7.97 4.35
CA LEU A 75 -10.52 8.90 5.03
C LEU A 75 -10.12 8.29 6.37
N HIS A 76 -8.82 8.18 6.61
CA HIS A 76 -8.32 7.80 7.91
C HIS A 76 -8.44 9.00 8.85
N GLN A 77 -9.39 8.96 9.79
CA GLN A 77 -9.44 9.96 10.85
C GLN A 77 -8.35 9.63 11.88
N LYS A 78 -7.46 10.58 12.13
CA LYS A 78 -6.62 10.56 13.32
C LYS A 78 -7.52 10.81 14.51
N ASN A 79 -7.67 9.82 15.38
CA ASN A 79 -8.04 10.06 16.77
C ASN A 79 -6.81 10.56 17.53
#